data_AF-Q3AWI6-F1
#
_entry.id   AF-Q3AWI6-F1
#
_cell.length_a   1.000
_cell.length_b   1.000
_cell.length_c   1.000
_cell.angle_alpha   90.00
_cell.angle_beta   90.00
_cell.angle_gamma   90.00
#
_symmetry.space_group_name_H-M   'P 1'
#
loop_
_entity.id
_entity.type
_entity.pdbx_description
1 polymer ?
#
loop_
_entity_poly.entity_id
_entity_poly.type
_entity_poly.pdbx_seq_one_letter_code
_entity_poly.pdbx_strand_id
1 'polypeptide(L)'
;MAVAPDSQRRRLPGLELLQAPQRKSPEQLKNCLGSLQRDWRRDDHLAALWQDWPSIAGERLAPHCRPLALQRGILTVGASHPQWRQALLYNRPQLLSALTRAGHAIRDLRIQQHHAIASPQLEDEATIWARHPSRIDVHGMGTCPSCQRPAPNGEIKLWEHCGFCHRQKLAEQLSEPLDPDQNRSGLG
;
A
#
# COMPACT_ATOMS: atom_id res chain seq x y z
N MET A 1 5.86 -3.35 17.52
CA MET A 1 6.50 -2.03 17.29
C MET A 1 7.83 -2.28 16.59
N ALA A 2 8.02 -1.77 15.37
CA ALA A 2 9.27 -1.95 14.65
C ALA A 2 10.28 -0.91 15.17
N VAL A 3 11.35 -1.38 15.80
CA VAL A 3 12.45 -0.55 16.29
C VAL A 3 13.28 -0.14 15.08
N ALA A 4 13.34 1.15 14.75
CA ALA A 4 14.16 1.64 13.65
C ALA A 4 15.63 1.22 13.86
N PRO A 5 16.33 0.70 12.83
CA PRO A 5 17.72 0.26 12.94
C PRO A 5 18.65 1.41 13.33
N ASP A 6 19.79 1.12 13.98
CA ASP A 6 20.73 2.14 14.46
C ASP A 6 21.25 3.08 13.37
N SER A 7 21.30 2.62 12.10
CA SER A 7 21.66 3.45 10.95
C SER A 7 20.66 4.58 10.64
N GLN A 8 19.48 4.55 11.25
CA GLN A 8 18.43 5.57 11.14
C GLN A 8 18.29 6.39 12.43
N ARG A 9 19.22 6.23 13.39
CA ARG A 9 19.19 6.96 14.67
C ARG A 9 20.43 7.83 14.79
N ARG A 10 20.25 9.15 14.78
CA ARG A 10 21.32 10.08 15.12
C ARG A 10 21.11 10.55 16.55
N ARG A 11 21.99 10.13 17.46
CA ARG A 11 21.96 10.54 18.87
C ARG A 11 22.70 11.87 19.04
N LEU A 12 21.99 12.87 19.56
CA LEU A 12 22.53 14.14 20.01
C LEU A 12 22.42 14.21 21.54
N PRO A 13 23.19 15.06 22.24
CA PRO A 13 23.06 15.20 23.68
C PRO A 13 21.62 15.58 24.05
N GLY A 14 20.89 14.66 24.69
CA GLY A 14 19.50 14.85 25.11
C GLY A 14 18.41 14.58 24.06
N LEU A 15 18.74 14.12 22.85
CA LEU A 15 17.72 13.84 21.80
C LEU A 15 18.14 12.67 20.88
N GLU A 16 17.18 11.83 20.49
CA GLU A 16 17.35 10.88 19.38
C GLU A 16 16.56 11.36 18.15
N LEU A 17 17.26 11.62 17.05
CA LEU A 17 16.66 11.98 15.77
C LEU A 17 16.47 10.73 14.89
N LEU A 18 15.25 10.54 14.40
CA LEU A 18 14.95 9.55 13.35
C LEU A 18 15.35 10.14 11.99
N GLN A 19 16.32 9.50 11.34
CA GLN A 19 16.81 9.93 10.04
C GLN A 19 16.05 9.22 8.92
N ALA A 20 15.74 9.94 7.84
CA ALA A 20 15.12 9.34 6.66
C ALA A 20 15.96 8.17 6.14
N PRO A 21 15.33 7.07 5.66
CA PRO A 21 16.07 5.94 5.12
C PRO A 21 16.98 6.41 3.98
N GLN A 22 18.27 6.10 4.08
CA GLN A 22 19.23 6.44 3.05
C GLN A 22 18.79 5.81 1.72
N ARG A 23 18.67 6.63 0.67
CA ARG A 23 18.34 6.14 -0.67
C ARG A 23 19.49 5.24 -1.12
N LYS A 24 19.16 4.01 -1.51
CA LYS A 24 20.13 3.04 -2.02
C LYS A 24 20.88 3.67 -3.20
N SER A 25 22.21 3.51 -3.25
CA SER A 25 23.02 4.03 -4.35
C SER A 25 22.56 3.44 -5.69
N PRO A 26 22.65 4.19 -6.80
CA PRO A 26 22.23 3.70 -8.10
C PRO A 26 23.12 2.51 -8.53
N GLU A 27 22.51 1.33 -8.63
CA GLU A 27 23.14 0.12 -9.17
C GLU A 27 23.01 0.09 -10.71
N GLN A 28 23.89 -0.66 -11.39
CA GLN A 28 23.76 -0.87 -12.83
C GLN A 28 22.43 -1.56 -13.14
N LEU A 29 21.71 -1.09 -14.16
CA LEU A 29 20.40 -1.63 -14.56
C LEU A 29 20.42 -3.16 -14.71
N LYS A 30 21.50 -3.73 -15.25
CA LYS A 30 21.68 -5.18 -15.40
C LYS A 30 21.61 -5.94 -14.06
N ASN A 31 22.16 -5.36 -12.99
CA ASN A 31 22.17 -5.97 -11.66
C ASN A 31 20.77 -5.89 -11.03
N CYS A 32 20.08 -4.76 -11.21
CA CYS A 32 18.69 -4.60 -10.76
C CYS A 32 17.78 -5.60 -11.46
N LEU A 33 17.86 -5.69 -12.79
CA LEU A 33 17.09 -6.66 -13.59
C LEU A 33 17.45 -8.10 -13.22
N GLY A 34 18.73 -8.42 -13.01
CA GLY A 34 19.17 -9.74 -12.57
C GLY A 34 18.72 -10.11 -11.14
N SER A 35 18.59 -9.14 -10.23
CA SER A 35 17.96 -9.37 -8.93
C SER A 35 16.48 -9.66 -9.09
N LEU A 36 15.77 -8.80 -9.83
CA LEU A 36 14.33 -8.90 -10.04
C LEU A 36 13.95 -10.21 -10.76
N GLN A 37 14.71 -10.65 -11.76
CA GLN A 37 14.50 -11.94 -12.42
C GLN A 37 14.68 -13.12 -11.44
N ARG A 38 15.63 -13.06 -10.52
CA ARG A 38 15.81 -14.09 -9.48
C ARG A 38 14.67 -14.06 -8.47
N ASP A 39 14.18 -12.89 -8.12
CA ASP A 39 13.04 -12.73 -7.23
C ASP A 39 11.75 -13.26 -7.90
N TRP A 40 11.52 -12.95 -9.17
CA TRP A 40 10.40 -13.51 -9.94
C TRP A 40 10.48 -15.02 -10.12
N ARG A 41 11.68 -15.59 -10.32
CA ARG A 41 11.85 -17.06 -10.32
C ARG A 41 11.54 -17.70 -8.97
N ARG A 42 11.69 -16.99 -7.85
CA ARG A 42 11.22 -17.46 -6.53
C ARG A 42 9.71 -17.36 -6.42
N ASP A 43 9.11 -16.34 -7.02
CA ASP A 43 7.65 -16.16 -7.10
C ASP A 43 6.97 -17.13 -8.07
N ASP A 44 7.70 -17.76 -8.99
CA ASP A 44 7.17 -18.81 -9.90
C ASP A 44 6.51 -19.96 -9.10
N HIS A 45 7.11 -20.35 -7.97
CA HIS A 45 6.52 -21.32 -7.05
C HIS A 45 5.23 -20.81 -6.38
N LEU A 46 5.11 -19.51 -6.14
CA LEU A 46 3.89 -18.90 -5.60
C LEU A 46 2.80 -18.85 -6.67
N ALA A 47 3.15 -18.57 -7.93
CA ALA A 47 2.23 -18.56 -9.05
C ALA A 47 1.63 -19.95 -9.32
N ALA A 48 2.46 -21.00 -9.34
CA ALA A 48 1.99 -22.39 -9.43
C ALA A 48 1.06 -22.74 -8.24
N LEU A 49 1.47 -22.37 -7.03
CA LEU A 49 0.66 -22.59 -5.83
C LEU A 49 -0.69 -21.83 -5.87
N TRP A 50 -0.75 -20.64 -6.47
CA TRP A 50 -2.01 -19.90 -6.68
C TRP A 50 -2.96 -20.63 -7.62
N GLN A 51 -2.43 -21.29 -8.66
CA GLN A 51 -3.23 -22.08 -9.60
C GLN A 51 -3.79 -23.34 -8.93
N ASP A 52 -2.98 -24.03 -8.12
CA ASP A 52 -3.38 -25.26 -7.43
C ASP A 52 -4.15 -25.02 -6.12
N TRP A 53 -4.11 -23.79 -5.60
CA TRP A 53 -4.72 -23.41 -4.30
C TRP A 53 -6.19 -23.82 -4.15
N PRO A 54 -7.08 -23.66 -5.15
CA PRO A 54 -8.47 -24.08 -5.03
C PRO A 54 -8.61 -25.59 -4.76
N SER A 55 -7.75 -26.41 -5.38
CA SER A 55 -7.75 -27.86 -5.17
C SER A 55 -7.14 -28.27 -3.83
N ILE A 56 -6.18 -27.50 -3.31
CA ILE A 56 -5.49 -27.78 -2.04
C ILE A 56 -6.31 -27.32 -0.83
N ALA A 57 -6.84 -26.10 -0.88
CA ALA A 57 -7.61 -25.49 0.21
C ALA A 57 -9.08 -25.94 0.21
N GLY A 58 -9.59 -26.38 -0.95
CA GLY A 58 -10.98 -26.76 -1.15
C GLY A 58 -11.92 -25.56 -1.24
N GLU A 59 -13.15 -25.82 -1.68
CA GLU A 59 -14.13 -24.80 -2.06
C GLU A 59 -14.51 -23.83 -0.94
N ARG A 60 -14.45 -24.27 0.33
CA ARG A 60 -14.84 -23.45 1.48
C ARG A 60 -13.76 -22.47 1.91
N LEU A 61 -12.48 -22.83 1.77
CA LEU A 61 -11.36 -21.99 2.22
C LEU A 61 -10.77 -21.14 1.10
N ALA A 62 -10.74 -21.65 -0.14
CA ALA A 62 -10.17 -20.96 -1.30
C ALA A 62 -10.64 -19.50 -1.51
N PRO A 63 -11.95 -19.15 -1.41
CA PRO A 63 -12.39 -17.77 -1.66
C PRO A 63 -12.03 -16.79 -0.53
N HIS A 64 -11.81 -17.29 0.69
CA HIS A 64 -11.61 -16.46 1.88
C HIS A 64 -10.17 -16.45 2.40
N CYS A 65 -9.34 -17.37 1.92
CA CYS A 65 -7.96 -17.57 2.32
C CYS A 65 -7.06 -17.50 1.10
N ARG A 66 -6.01 -16.66 1.14
CA ARG A 66 -5.15 -16.43 -0.02
C ARG A 66 -3.68 -16.64 0.36
N PRO A 67 -2.88 -17.34 -0.44
CA PRO A 67 -1.45 -17.39 -0.22
C PRO A 67 -0.83 -16.03 -0.52
N LEU A 68 -0.17 -15.42 0.47
CA LEU A 68 0.41 -14.08 0.35
C LEU A 68 1.88 -14.13 -0.06
N ALA A 69 2.64 -15.05 0.50
CA ALA A 69 4.08 -15.15 0.25
C ALA A 69 4.60 -16.55 0.58
N LEU A 70 5.58 -17.01 -0.20
CA LEU A 70 6.33 -18.23 0.07
C LEU A 70 7.80 -17.88 0.26
N GLN A 71 8.32 -18.03 1.49
CA GLN A 71 9.71 -17.70 1.80
C GLN A 71 10.38 -18.81 2.58
N ARG A 72 11.49 -19.35 2.05
CA ARG A 72 12.33 -20.38 2.71
C ARG A 72 11.52 -21.61 3.19
N GLY A 73 10.48 -21.98 2.44
CA GLY A 73 9.57 -23.08 2.79
C GLY A 73 8.50 -22.73 3.82
N ILE A 74 8.32 -21.45 4.18
CA ILE A 74 7.21 -20.99 5.02
C ILE A 74 6.18 -20.34 4.11
N LEU A 75 4.98 -20.93 4.02
CA LEU A 75 3.86 -20.34 3.30
C LEU A 75 3.07 -19.42 4.24
N THR A 76 2.97 -18.15 3.86
CA THR A 76 2.14 -17.19 4.56
C THR A 76 0.76 -17.13 3.92
N VAL A 77 -0.27 -17.50 4.67
CA VAL A 77 -1.67 -17.49 4.20
C VAL A 77 -2.43 -16.38 4.92
N GLY A 78 -3.05 -15.51 4.13
CA GLY A 78 -3.91 -14.44 4.60
C GLY A 78 -5.36 -14.88 4.67
N ALA A 79 -6.01 -14.73 5.82
CA ALA A 79 -7.45 -14.95 5.99
C ALA A 79 -8.20 -13.61 5.98
N SER A 80 -9.29 -13.52 5.21
CA SER A 80 -10.12 -12.31 5.11
C SER A 80 -10.89 -11.97 6.39
N HIS A 81 -11.27 -12.99 7.17
CA HIS A 81 -12.09 -12.85 8.38
C HIS A 81 -11.55 -13.68 9.55
N PRO A 82 -11.77 -13.29 10.83
CA PRO A 82 -11.30 -14.04 11.99
C PRO A 82 -11.82 -15.48 12.06
N GLN A 83 -13.03 -15.74 11.56
CA GLN A 83 -13.61 -17.08 11.50
C GLN A 83 -12.82 -18.01 10.57
N TRP A 84 -12.42 -17.51 9.38
CA TRP A 84 -11.59 -18.25 8.44
C TRP A 84 -10.17 -18.47 8.95
N ARG A 85 -9.65 -17.52 9.75
CA ARG A 85 -8.38 -17.69 10.46
C ARG A 85 -8.42 -18.88 11.41
N GLN A 86 -9.51 -19.04 12.18
CA GLN A 86 -9.69 -20.18 13.08
C GLN A 86 -9.82 -21.50 12.31
N ALA A 87 -10.60 -21.51 11.23
CA ALA A 87 -10.73 -22.68 10.36
C ALA A 87 -9.38 -23.10 9.73
N LEU A 88 -8.56 -22.13 9.29
CA LEU A 88 -7.21 -22.36 8.78
C LEU A 88 -6.26 -22.92 9.85
N LEU A 89 -6.33 -22.41 11.08
CA LEU A 89 -5.51 -22.89 12.20
C LEU A 89 -5.85 -24.34 12.53
N TYR A 90 -7.14 -24.69 12.55
CA TYR A 90 -7.60 -26.06 12.80
C TYR A 90 -7.19 -27.02 11.67
N ASN A 91 -7.37 -26.60 10.40
CA ASN A 91 -7.04 -27.40 9.23
C ASN A 91 -5.56 -27.34 8.82
N ARG A 92 -4.71 -26.65 9.59
CA ARG A 92 -3.29 -26.46 9.32
C ARG A 92 -2.52 -27.76 8.99
N PRO A 93 -2.62 -28.86 9.77
CA PRO A 93 -1.89 -30.08 9.47
C PRO A 93 -2.38 -30.76 8.17
N GLN A 94 -3.69 -30.70 7.89
CA GLN A 94 -4.27 -31.24 6.67
C GLN A 94 -3.87 -30.42 5.44
N LEU A 95 -3.82 -29.09 5.56
CA LEU A 95 -3.34 -28.21 4.48
C LEU A 95 -1.86 -28.44 4.21
N LEU A 96 -1.04 -28.60 5.24
CA LEU A 96 0.39 -28.86 5.08
C LEU A 96 0.64 -30.18 4.34
N SER A 97 -0.12 -31.24 4.64
CA SER A 97 -0.01 -32.53 3.95
C SER A 97 -0.52 -32.46 2.51
N ALA A 98 -1.60 -31.72 2.25
CA ALA A 98 -2.10 -31.48 0.89
C ALA A 98 -1.09 -30.69 0.03
N LEU A 99 -0.44 -29.68 0.61
CA LEU A 99 0.59 -28.88 -0.04
C LEU A 99 1.85 -29.70 -0.39
N THR A 100 2.30 -30.56 0.53
CA THR A 100 3.44 -31.45 0.26
C THR A 100 3.10 -32.50 -0.79
N ARG A 101 1.88 -33.03 -0.80
CA ARG A 101 1.41 -33.96 -1.83
C ARG A 101 1.30 -33.31 -3.22
N ALA A 102 0.98 -32.02 -3.28
CA ALA A 102 0.98 -31.24 -4.51
C ALA A 102 2.40 -30.93 -5.05
N GLY A 103 3.46 -31.35 -4.35
CA GLY A 103 4.85 -31.16 -4.78
C GLY A 103 5.47 -29.84 -4.33
N HIS A 104 4.79 -29.05 -3.49
CA HIS A 104 5.37 -27.84 -2.90
C HIS A 104 6.17 -28.19 -1.64
N ALA A 105 7.47 -27.87 -1.63
CA ALA A 105 8.35 -28.09 -0.48
C ALA A 105 8.11 -27.04 0.64
N ILE A 106 6.97 -27.14 1.32
CA ILE A 106 6.56 -26.24 2.41
C ILE A 106 6.79 -26.93 3.75
N ARG A 107 7.60 -26.29 4.59
CA ARG A 107 7.99 -26.74 5.94
C ARG A 107 7.04 -26.22 7.01
N ASP A 108 6.51 -25.02 6.83
CA ASP A 108 5.65 -24.39 7.82
C ASP A 108 4.60 -23.48 7.20
N LEU A 109 3.50 -23.27 7.93
CA LEU A 109 2.38 -22.44 7.49
C LEU A 109 2.13 -21.32 8.52
N ARG A 110 2.30 -20.07 8.09
CA ARG A 110 2.09 -18.87 8.88
C ARG A 110 0.76 -18.23 8.50
N ILE A 111 -0.16 -18.14 9.44
CA ILE A 111 -1.48 -17.54 9.21
C ILE A 111 -1.44 -16.08 9.67
N GLN A 112 -1.80 -15.18 8.75
CA GLN A 112 -1.94 -13.75 9.04
C GLN A 112 -3.39 -13.34 8.84
N GLN A 113 -3.87 -12.42 9.69
CA GLN A 113 -5.09 -11.72 9.40
C GLN A 113 -4.79 -10.75 8.26
N HIS A 114 -5.36 -11.04 7.10
CA HIS A 114 -5.23 -10.19 5.94
C HIS A 114 -6.62 -9.67 5.63
N HIS A 115 -6.90 -8.46 6.12
CA HIS A 115 -8.04 -7.75 5.59
C HIS A 115 -7.67 -7.40 4.15
N ALA A 116 -8.27 -8.11 3.19
CA ALA A 116 -8.26 -7.62 1.82
C ALA A 116 -8.90 -6.24 1.91
N ILE A 117 -8.08 -5.20 1.75
CA ILE A 117 -8.59 -3.84 1.58
C ILE A 117 -9.53 -4.00 0.40
N ALA A 118 -10.84 -3.83 0.64
CA ALA A 118 -11.81 -3.85 -0.43
C ALA A 118 -11.30 -2.80 -1.41
N SER A 119 -10.86 -3.23 -2.59
CA SER A 119 -10.61 -2.28 -3.67
C SER A 119 -11.94 -1.56 -3.81
N PRO A 120 -12.00 -0.24 -3.56
CA PRO A 120 -13.23 0.48 -3.79
C PRO A 120 -13.64 0.14 -5.22
N GLN A 121 -14.91 -0.18 -5.43
CA GLN A 121 -15.42 -0.30 -6.79
C GLN A 121 -15.10 1.03 -7.45
N LEU A 122 -14.10 1.01 -8.34
CA LEU A 122 -13.68 2.19 -9.05
C LEU A 122 -14.87 2.57 -9.91
N GLU A 123 -15.48 3.71 -9.60
CA GLU A 123 -16.58 4.25 -10.39
C GLU A 123 -16.11 4.36 -11.84
N ASP A 124 -17.02 4.13 -12.80
CA ASP A 124 -16.67 4.20 -14.21
C ASP A 124 -15.99 5.52 -14.55
N GLU A 125 -14.92 5.45 -15.36
CA GLU A 125 -14.12 6.61 -15.76
C GLU A 125 -15.01 7.73 -16.33
N ALA A 126 -16.04 7.37 -17.11
CA ALA A 126 -17.01 8.31 -17.66
C ALA A 126 -17.76 9.09 -16.57
N THR A 127 -18.13 8.43 -15.47
CA THR A 127 -18.84 9.04 -14.34
C THR A 127 -17.92 9.95 -13.53
N ILE A 128 -16.64 9.60 -13.40
CA ILE A 128 -15.63 10.46 -12.75
C ILE A 128 -15.41 11.72 -13.59
N TRP A 129 -15.23 11.56 -14.90
CA TRP A 129 -15.04 12.70 -15.82
C TRP A 129 -16.27 13.60 -15.93
N ALA A 130 -17.49 13.04 -15.88
CA ALA A 130 -18.73 13.80 -15.98
C ALA A 130 -18.89 14.85 -14.86
N ARG A 131 -18.33 14.60 -13.67
CA ARG A 131 -18.37 15.52 -12.52
C ARG A 131 -17.01 16.14 -12.20
N HIS A 132 -16.06 16.07 -13.14
CA HIS A 132 -14.70 16.51 -12.87
C HIS A 132 -14.68 18.04 -12.62
N PRO A 133 -14.01 18.54 -11.56
CA PRO A 133 -14.04 19.96 -11.17
C PRO A 133 -13.60 20.94 -12.27
N SER A 134 -12.71 20.50 -13.16
CA SER A 134 -12.21 21.32 -14.29
C SER A 134 -13.17 21.36 -15.50
N ARG A 135 -14.34 20.70 -15.44
CA ARG A 135 -15.33 20.69 -16.53
C ARG A 135 -16.11 22.01 -16.57
N ILE A 136 -15.68 22.88 -17.47
CA ILE A 136 -16.27 24.23 -17.66
C ILE A 136 -17.70 24.14 -18.20
N ASP A 137 -18.02 23.11 -19.00
CA ASP A 137 -19.37 22.89 -19.52
C ASP A 137 -20.38 22.45 -18.45
N VAL A 138 -19.92 21.84 -17.36
CA VAL A 138 -20.76 21.39 -16.24
C VAL A 138 -20.84 22.44 -15.14
N HIS A 139 -19.70 23.02 -14.75
CA HIS A 139 -19.63 23.95 -13.61
C HIS A 139 -19.63 25.42 -14.03
N GLY A 140 -19.44 25.72 -15.31
CA GLY A 140 -19.25 27.08 -15.80
C GLY A 140 -17.87 27.64 -15.48
N MET A 141 -17.64 28.87 -15.96
CA MET A 141 -16.42 29.63 -15.72
C MET A 141 -16.70 30.76 -14.72
N GLY A 142 -15.77 30.98 -13.81
CA GLY A 142 -15.76 32.11 -12.90
C GLY A 142 -14.37 32.74 -12.82
N THR A 143 -14.20 33.64 -11.87
CA THR A 143 -12.93 34.35 -11.68
C THR A 143 -12.34 33.95 -10.32
N CYS A 144 -11.08 33.49 -10.32
CA CYS A 144 -10.40 33.08 -9.10
C CYS A 144 -10.23 34.26 -8.12
N PRO A 145 -10.59 34.13 -6.84
CA PRO A 145 -10.48 35.24 -5.88
C PRO A 145 -9.03 35.61 -5.53
N SER A 146 -8.06 34.69 -5.67
CA SER A 146 -6.64 34.98 -5.32
C SER A 146 -5.86 35.64 -6.44
N CYS A 147 -6.08 35.24 -7.70
CA CYS A 147 -5.27 35.71 -8.83
C CYS A 147 -6.08 36.38 -9.95
N GLN A 148 -7.41 36.45 -9.80
CA GLN A 148 -8.33 37.06 -10.76
C GLN A 148 -8.32 36.47 -12.17
N ARG A 149 -7.76 35.27 -12.34
CA ARG A 149 -7.75 34.55 -13.62
C ARG A 149 -9.06 33.78 -13.83
N PRO A 150 -9.51 33.58 -15.09
CA PRO A 150 -10.65 32.73 -15.38
C PRO A 150 -10.34 31.30 -14.95
N ALA A 151 -11.23 30.71 -14.16
CA ALA A 151 -11.10 29.36 -13.63
C ALA A 151 -12.45 28.65 -13.62
N PRO A 152 -12.48 27.32 -13.81
CA PRO A 152 -13.71 26.54 -13.68
C PRO A 152 -14.30 26.70 -12.28
N ASN A 153 -15.61 26.95 -12.16
CA ASN A 153 -16.23 27.13 -10.84
C ASN A 153 -16.13 25.86 -9.98
N GLY A 154 -16.00 24.68 -10.59
CA GLY A 154 -15.80 23.43 -9.87
C GLY A 154 -14.48 23.42 -9.10
N GLU A 155 -13.41 23.94 -9.69
CA GLU A 155 -12.12 24.12 -9.00
C GLU A 155 -12.22 25.16 -7.88
N ILE A 156 -12.87 26.31 -8.16
CA ILE A 156 -13.07 27.36 -7.16
C ILE A 156 -13.88 26.83 -5.98
N LYS A 157 -14.90 26.00 -6.21
CA LYS A 157 -15.70 25.39 -5.13
C LYS A 157 -14.89 24.36 -4.32
N LEU A 158 -13.99 23.63 -4.97
CA LEU A 158 -13.23 22.55 -4.32
C LEU A 158 -12.01 23.08 -3.53
N TRP A 159 -11.30 24.07 -4.07
CA TRP A 159 -10.04 24.57 -3.53
C TRP A 159 -10.09 26.04 -3.10
N GLU A 160 -11.27 26.66 -3.15
CA GLU A 160 -11.54 28.09 -2.93
C GLU A 160 -10.85 29.03 -3.95
N HIS A 161 -10.00 28.48 -4.82
CA HIS A 161 -9.12 29.16 -5.74
C HIS A 161 -8.88 28.29 -6.97
N CYS A 162 -8.26 28.83 -8.03
CA CYS A 162 -7.94 28.06 -9.23
C CYS A 162 -6.84 27.01 -9.01
N GLY A 163 -6.77 26.00 -9.88
CA GLY A 163 -5.77 24.92 -9.79
C GLY A 163 -4.31 25.40 -9.78
N PHE A 164 -4.00 26.53 -10.42
CA PHE A 164 -2.64 27.10 -10.38
C PHE A 164 -2.28 27.66 -9.00
N CYS A 165 -3.20 28.40 -8.36
CA CYS A 165 -3.01 28.91 -7.01
C CYS A 165 -2.94 27.77 -6.00
N HIS A 166 -3.77 26.73 -6.19
CA HIS A 166 -3.72 25.52 -5.36
C HIS A 166 -2.36 24.82 -5.44
N ARG A 167 -1.80 24.67 -6.65
CA ARG A 167 -0.45 24.10 -6.84
C ARG A 167 0.65 24.92 -6.16
N GLN A 168 0.57 26.25 -6.20
CA GLN A 168 1.55 27.13 -5.55
C GLN A 168 1.50 26.97 -4.03
N LYS A 169 0.30 27.01 -3.43
CA LYS A 169 0.14 26.78 -1.99
C LYS A 169 0.66 25.40 -1.54
N LEU A 170 0.40 24.36 -2.31
CA LEU A 170 0.90 23.01 -2.01
C LEU A 170 2.45 22.97 -2.02
N ALA A 171 3.07 23.67 -2.96
CA ALA A 171 4.53 23.75 -3.04
C ALA A 171 5.13 24.52 -1.86
N GLU A 172 4.48 25.60 -1.41
CA GLU A 172 4.87 26.34 -0.21
C GLU A 172 4.80 25.46 1.04
N GLN A 173 3.69 24.74 1.26
CA GLN A 173 3.51 23.83 2.40
C GLN A 173 4.54 22.69 2.44
N LEU A 174 4.97 22.18 1.29
CA LEU A 174 6.00 21.15 1.20
C LEU A 174 7.42 21.68 1.43
N SER A 175 7.61 23.00 1.30
CA SER A 175 8.89 23.67 1.49
C SER A 175 9.10 24.21 2.92
N GLU A 176 8.03 24.30 3.72
CA GLU A 176 8.14 24.70 5.13
C GLU A 176 8.85 23.60 5.95
N PRO A 177 9.97 23.92 6.62
CA PRO A 177 10.57 22.99 7.57
C PRO A 177 9.57 22.78 8.72
N LEU A 178 9.31 21.52 9.06
CA LEU A 178 8.50 21.13 10.21
C LEU A 178 9.02 21.84 11.47
N ASP A 179 8.31 22.88 11.90
CA ASP A 179 8.63 23.64 13.11
C ASP A 179 8.32 22.76 14.34
N PRO A 180 9.32 22.39 15.16
CA PRO A 180 9.14 21.40 16.23
C PRO A 180 8.34 21.93 17.45
N ASP A 181 7.91 23.19 17.48
CA ASP A 181 7.41 23.83 18.71
C ASP A 181 5.89 24.02 18.81
N GLN A 182 5.08 23.47 17.89
CA GLN A 182 3.61 23.63 17.96
C GLN A 182 2.90 22.74 19.01
N ASN A 183 3.62 21.87 19.74
CA ASN A 183 3.00 21.00 20.75
C ASN A 183 3.27 21.44 22.20
N ARG A 184 3.30 22.77 22.46
CA ARG A 184 3.48 23.31 23.83
C ARG A 184 2.42 24.29 24.31
N SER A 185 1.35 24.51 23.55
CA SER A 185 0.26 25.42 23.95
C SER A 185 -1.07 24.67 24.00
N GLY A 186 -1.28 23.88 25.05
CA GLY A 186 -2.51 23.12 25.23
C GLY A 186 -2.65 22.42 26.59
N LEU A 187 -2.15 23.01 27.68
CA LEU A 187 -2.51 22.66 29.05
C LEU A 187 -2.48 23.94 29.88
N GLY A 188 -3.62 24.65 29.87
CA GLY A 188 -4.00 25.65 30.86
C GLY A 188 -5.29 25.18 31.50
#